data_AF-A0A7C4JLD0-F1
#
_entry.id   AF-A0A7C4JLD0-F1
#
_cell.length_a   1.000
_cell.length_b   1.000
_cell.length_c   1.000
_cell.angle_alpha   90.00
_cell.angle_beta   90.00
_cell.angle_gamma   90.00
#
_symmetry.space_group_name_H-M   'P 1'
#
loop_
_entity.id
_entity.type
_entity.pdbx_description
1 polymer ?
#
loop_
_entity_poly.entity_id
_entity_poly.type
_entity_poly.pdbx_seq_one_letter_code
_entity_poly.pdbx_strand_id
1 'polypeptide(L)'
;MNIQNTGLENIRVLCIETEFSKRYGLKNNSCSIGKLGEIKEIYRGGHKGRFLIVLDVFSDRIRYMVNIVKHRGSRKIVFVLKPGISRKYFKRYMRNPLDNITGLEYSIGFYIDSTLSNPEEPERSFVKLRFDDYLKIITTRIPKLMGLIVVKTLRILKFLIVGTTGYVINVTSAYILMHFLIHIFGRARASILVALLAIEISINWNYMLHEKWTFRDVPRLKSMEAYVKRWFEYHIVSIGSIITQTLSVYMLTGIMSKPLIISITIGVILGFSLNYLLSRKLVWGVSFEYR
;
A
#
# COMPACT_ATOMS: atom_id res chain seq x y z
N MET A 1 -4.73 -17.24 11.10
CA MET A 1 -3.34 -17.61 10.73
C MET A 1 -2.58 -17.73 12.04
N ASN A 2 -2.14 -18.94 12.42
CA ASN A 2 -1.56 -19.21 13.74
C ASN A 2 -0.26 -18.42 13.93
N ILE A 3 -0.26 -17.48 14.89
CA ILE A 3 0.87 -16.60 15.24
C ILE A 3 1.96 -17.32 16.06
N GLN A 4 1.86 -18.65 16.21
CA GLN A 4 2.76 -19.42 17.09
C GLN A 4 4.24 -19.48 16.65
N ASN A 5 4.60 -19.14 15.41
CA ASN A 5 5.97 -19.33 14.90
C ASN A 5 6.80 -18.06 14.68
N THR A 6 6.63 -17.02 15.50
CA THR A 6 7.46 -15.79 15.41
C THR A 6 8.47 -15.63 16.54
N GLY A 7 9.30 -16.65 16.84
CA GLY A 7 10.53 -16.52 17.63
C GLY A 7 10.38 -15.78 18.98
N LEU A 8 9.24 -15.98 19.63
CA LEU A 8 8.89 -15.52 20.96
C LEU A 8 8.06 -16.64 21.56
N GLU A 9 8.72 -17.70 22.01
CA GLU A 9 8.01 -18.90 22.48
C GLU A 9 7.10 -18.63 23.70
N ASN A 10 7.13 -17.42 24.28
CA ASN A 10 6.39 -17.08 25.50
C ASN A 10 5.70 -15.70 25.54
N ILE A 11 5.55 -14.96 24.43
CA ILE A 11 4.76 -13.69 24.45
C ILE A 11 3.29 -13.99 24.13
N ARG A 12 2.42 -13.78 25.12
CA ARG A 12 0.97 -13.86 24.94
C ARG A 12 0.48 -12.58 24.28
N VAL A 13 -0.01 -12.70 23.06
CA VAL A 13 -0.65 -11.57 22.36
C VAL A 13 -2.13 -11.58 22.70
N LEU A 14 -2.65 -10.44 23.14
CA LEU A 14 -4.06 -10.22 23.42
C LEU A 14 -4.58 -9.06 22.57
N CYS A 15 -5.76 -9.21 21.99
CA CYS A 15 -6.40 -8.14 21.25
C CYS A 15 -7.53 -7.53 22.07
N ILE A 16 -7.58 -6.20 22.11
CA ILE A 16 -8.74 -5.50 22.64
C ILE A 16 -9.72 -5.29 21.50
N GLU A 17 -10.91 -5.83 21.67
CA GLU A 17 -12.00 -5.53 20.77
C GLU A 17 -12.32 -4.03 20.87
N THR A 18 -12.18 -3.32 19.76
CA THR A 18 -12.59 -1.93 19.69
C THR A 18 -14.10 -1.85 19.45
N GLU A 19 -14.76 -0.82 19.99
CA GLU A 19 -16.15 -0.48 19.61
C GLU A 19 -16.30 -0.41 18.08
N PHE A 20 -15.25 0.05 17.41
CA PHE A 20 -15.13 0.04 15.97
C PHE A 20 -15.27 -1.38 15.39
N SER A 21 -14.41 -2.31 15.80
CA SER A 21 -14.45 -3.69 15.31
C SER A 21 -15.76 -4.42 15.64
N LYS A 22 -16.27 -4.24 16.87
CA LYS A 22 -17.54 -4.82 17.33
C LYS A 22 -18.71 -4.36 16.48
N ARG A 23 -18.78 -3.05 16.18
CA ARG A 23 -19.83 -2.46 15.35
C ARG A 23 -19.81 -2.95 13.90
N TYR A 24 -18.64 -3.30 13.38
CA TYR A 24 -18.45 -3.67 11.98
C TYR A 24 -18.15 -5.17 11.76
N GLY A 25 -18.26 -5.99 12.80
CA GLY A 25 -18.05 -7.44 12.72
C GLY A 25 -16.66 -7.84 12.21
N LEU A 26 -15.64 -7.03 12.51
CA LEU A 26 -14.25 -7.29 12.11
C LEU A 26 -13.63 -8.36 13.02
N LYS A 27 -14.14 -9.59 12.92
CA LYS A 27 -13.56 -10.72 13.65
C LYS A 27 -12.17 -11.00 13.11
N ASN A 28 -11.17 -10.81 13.96
CA ASN A 28 -9.79 -11.14 13.63
C ASN A 28 -9.39 -12.44 14.32
N ASN A 29 -9.20 -13.50 13.53
CA ASN A 29 -8.81 -14.82 14.03
C ASN A 29 -7.32 -14.91 14.44
N SER A 30 -6.63 -13.77 14.48
CA SER A 30 -5.20 -13.70 14.68
C SER A 30 -4.81 -13.66 16.15
N CYS A 31 -5.75 -13.41 17.07
CA CYS A 31 -5.45 -13.21 18.48
C CYS A 31 -6.69 -13.44 19.37
N SER A 32 -6.48 -13.88 20.61
CA SER A 32 -7.54 -14.02 21.60
C SER A 32 -8.00 -12.65 22.09
N ILE A 33 -9.33 -12.47 22.15
CA ILE A 33 -9.95 -11.23 22.62
C ILE A 33 -9.88 -11.21 24.15
N GLY A 34 -9.14 -10.27 24.71
CA GLY A 34 -9.03 -10.06 26.16
C GLY A 34 -10.15 -9.15 26.68
N LYS A 35 -10.72 -9.47 27.84
CA LYS A 35 -11.69 -8.57 28.50
C LYS A 35 -10.95 -7.36 29.07
N LEU A 36 -11.58 -6.18 29.03
CA LEU A 36 -10.96 -4.94 29.51
C LEU A 36 -10.51 -5.01 30.99
N GLY A 37 -11.23 -5.75 31.83
CA GLY A 37 -10.88 -5.97 33.24
C GLY A 37 -9.57 -6.73 33.41
N GLU A 38 -9.45 -7.88 32.75
CA GLU A 38 -8.23 -8.71 32.72
C GLU A 38 -7.01 -7.90 32.23
N ILE A 39 -7.21 -7.09 31.20
CA ILE A 39 -6.15 -6.25 30.63
C ILE A 39 -5.67 -5.17 31.61
N LYS A 40 -6.58 -4.60 32.40
CA LYS A 40 -6.21 -3.64 33.46
C LYS A 40 -5.37 -4.32 34.55
N GLU A 41 -5.71 -5.54 34.93
CA GLU A 41 -4.94 -6.33 35.90
C GLU A 41 -3.56 -6.67 35.36
N ILE A 42 -3.46 -7.10 34.09
CA ILE A 42 -2.17 -7.31 33.41
C ILE A 42 -1.35 -6.01 33.40
N TYR A 43 -1.98 -4.87 33.09
CA TYR A 43 -1.28 -3.57 33.04
C TYR A 43 -0.75 -3.12 34.40
N ARG A 44 -1.46 -3.44 35.49
CA ARG A 44 -1.08 -3.17 36.87
C ARG A 44 -0.06 -4.17 37.44
N GLY A 45 0.32 -5.20 36.68
CA GLY A 45 1.27 -6.22 37.12
C GLY A 45 0.65 -7.35 37.94
N GLY A 46 -0.67 -7.55 37.88
CA GLY A 46 -1.37 -8.63 38.60
C GLY A 46 -1.13 -10.03 38.02
N HIS A 47 -0.57 -10.13 36.81
CA HIS A 47 -0.28 -11.40 36.14
C HIS A 47 1.20 -11.56 35.85
N LYS A 48 1.75 -12.75 36.12
CA LYS A 48 3.10 -13.17 35.71
C LYS A 48 3.10 -13.61 34.24
N GLY A 49 4.07 -13.13 33.47
CA GLY A 49 4.23 -13.41 32.04
C GLY A 49 4.54 -12.19 31.16
N ARG A 50 4.76 -12.45 29.88
CA ARG A 50 5.00 -11.43 28.84
C ARG A 50 3.75 -11.24 28.00
N PHE A 51 3.22 -10.02 27.99
CA PHE A 51 1.96 -9.70 27.32
C PHE A 51 2.17 -8.60 26.29
N LEU A 52 1.68 -8.82 25.07
CA LEU A 52 1.55 -7.80 24.05
C LEU A 52 0.05 -7.57 23.80
N ILE A 53 -0.45 -6.43 24.23
CA ILE A 53 -1.86 -6.06 24.09
C ILE A 53 -2.00 -5.04 22.97
N VAL A 54 -2.83 -5.31 21.97
CA VAL A 54 -2.98 -4.46 20.76
C VAL A 54 -4.46 -4.27 20.46
N LEU A 55 -4.87 -3.12 19.94
CA LEU A 55 -6.22 -3.01 19.40
C LEU A 55 -6.37 -3.96 18.20
N ASP A 56 -7.49 -4.67 18.12
CA ASP A 56 -7.78 -5.64 17.08
C ASP A 56 -7.65 -5.11 15.63
N VAL A 57 -7.97 -3.83 15.41
CA VAL A 57 -7.78 -3.13 14.13
C VAL A 57 -6.31 -3.10 13.68
N PHE A 58 -5.35 -3.24 14.61
CA PHE A 58 -3.92 -3.23 14.35
C PHE A 58 -3.25 -4.60 14.47
N SER A 59 -4.02 -5.69 14.49
CA SER A 59 -3.50 -7.06 14.55
C SER A 59 -2.52 -7.40 13.42
N ASP A 60 -2.73 -6.87 12.20
CA ASP A 60 -1.82 -7.03 11.05
C ASP A 60 -0.41 -6.46 11.31
N ARG A 61 -0.26 -5.64 12.35
CA ARG A 61 1.01 -5.03 12.77
C ARG A 61 1.64 -5.71 13.99
N ILE A 62 1.06 -6.79 14.53
CA ILE A 62 1.61 -7.54 15.67
C ILE A 62 3.07 -7.91 15.43
N ARG A 63 3.41 -8.48 14.26
CA ARG A 63 4.81 -8.84 13.92
C ARG A 63 5.77 -7.67 13.98
N TYR A 64 5.33 -6.50 13.52
CA TYR A 64 6.14 -5.29 13.55
C TYR A 64 6.36 -4.80 15.00
N MET A 65 5.29 -4.81 15.82
CA MET A 65 5.37 -4.45 17.24
C MET A 65 6.26 -5.41 18.02
N VAL A 66 6.11 -6.72 17.80
CA VAL A 66 6.97 -7.78 18.33
C VAL A 66 8.44 -7.51 18.03
N ASN A 67 8.77 -7.16 16.79
CA ASN A 67 10.17 -6.88 16.43
C ASN A 67 10.70 -5.64 17.16
N ILE A 68 9.88 -4.61 17.39
CA ILE A 68 10.29 -3.45 18.20
C ILE A 68 10.60 -3.88 19.63
N VAL A 69 9.73 -4.69 20.25
CA VAL A 69 9.96 -5.21 21.61
C VAL A 69 11.28 -5.97 21.69
N LYS A 70 11.55 -6.86 20.72
CA LYS A 70 12.80 -7.63 20.67
C LYS A 70 14.06 -6.77 20.67
N HIS A 71 14.04 -5.65 19.95
CA HIS A 71 15.22 -4.80 19.80
C HIS A 71 15.44 -3.87 20.99
N ARG A 72 14.37 -3.47 21.70
CA ARG A 72 14.50 -2.52 22.82
C ARG A 72 14.78 -3.19 24.16
N GLY A 73 14.36 -4.44 24.36
CA GLY A 73 14.59 -5.15 25.62
C GLY A 73 13.89 -4.55 26.85
N SER A 74 13.01 -3.57 26.66
CA SER A 74 12.36 -2.82 27.74
C SER A 74 11.22 -3.59 28.41
N ARG A 75 11.04 -3.37 29.72
CA ARG A 75 10.01 -4.01 30.56
C ARG A 75 8.59 -3.58 30.21
N LYS A 76 8.42 -2.32 29.81
CA LYS A 76 7.12 -1.72 29.48
C LYS A 76 7.26 -0.80 28.28
N ILE A 77 6.53 -1.10 27.21
CA ILE A 77 6.53 -0.29 25.99
C ILE A 77 5.09 0.07 25.65
N VAL A 78 4.79 1.35 25.45
CA VAL A 78 3.50 1.77 24.89
C VAL A 78 3.68 2.16 23.43
N PHE A 79 2.90 1.53 22.56
CA PHE A 79 2.86 1.84 21.14
C PHE A 79 1.92 3.02 20.91
N VAL A 80 2.47 4.14 20.46
CA VAL A 80 1.72 5.36 20.21
C VAL A 80 1.74 5.69 18.72
N LEU A 81 0.62 6.17 18.18
CA LEU A 81 0.60 6.70 16.84
C LEU A 81 1.39 8.00 16.75
N LYS A 82 2.26 8.10 15.75
CA LYS A 82 2.95 9.35 15.46
C LYS A 82 1.90 10.43 15.12
N PRO A 83 1.91 11.59 15.79
CA PRO A 83 0.95 12.67 15.52
C PRO A 83 1.11 13.19 14.09
N GLY A 84 -0.02 13.36 13.39
CA GLY A 84 -0.11 13.88 12.03
C GLY A 84 -1.55 14.31 11.71
N ILE A 85 -1.85 14.54 10.42
CA ILE A 85 -3.18 14.99 9.94
C ILE A 85 -4.33 14.06 10.40
N SER A 86 -4.02 12.80 10.71
CA SER A 86 -4.94 11.77 11.17
C SER A 86 -5.38 11.87 12.64
N ARG A 87 -4.78 12.77 13.45
CA ARG A 87 -5.04 12.90 14.89
C ARG A 87 -6.52 13.14 15.21
N LYS A 88 -7.16 14.03 14.44
CA LYS A 88 -8.58 14.41 14.60
C LYS A 88 -9.54 13.26 14.27
N TYR A 89 -9.18 12.42 13.31
CA TYR A 89 -9.99 11.28 12.88
C TYR A 89 -9.86 10.12 13.87
N PHE A 90 -8.64 9.80 14.30
CA PHE A 90 -8.41 8.69 15.23
C PHE A 90 -9.24 8.84 16.52
N LYS A 91 -9.18 10.01 17.16
CA LYS A 91 -9.93 10.29 18.39
C LYS A 91 -11.44 10.15 18.23
N ARG A 92 -11.98 10.68 17.12
CA ARG A 92 -13.43 10.69 16.88
C ARG A 92 -14.00 9.29 16.64
N TYR A 93 -13.22 8.40 16.01
CA TYR A 93 -13.74 7.14 15.49
C TYR A 93 -13.34 5.90 16.30
N MET A 94 -12.16 5.87 16.91
CA MET A 94 -11.65 4.65 17.55
C MET A 94 -12.14 4.46 18.98
N ARG A 95 -12.64 5.52 19.65
CA ARG A 95 -13.01 5.51 21.09
C ARG A 95 -12.07 4.59 21.89
N ASN A 96 -10.79 4.95 21.84
CA ASN A 96 -9.69 4.07 22.18
C ASN A 96 -9.76 3.59 23.64
N PRO A 97 -10.04 2.29 23.91
CA PRO A 97 -10.15 1.78 25.27
C PRO A 97 -8.79 1.78 26.01
N LEU A 98 -7.68 1.82 25.26
CA LEU A 98 -6.33 1.86 25.81
C LEU A 98 -5.95 3.24 26.37
N ASP A 99 -6.63 4.31 25.97
CA ASP A 99 -6.39 5.65 26.50
C ASP A 99 -6.58 5.66 28.02
N ASN A 100 -7.69 5.09 28.49
CA ASN A 100 -8.03 4.95 29.90
C ASN A 100 -7.07 4.04 30.71
N ILE A 101 -6.26 3.22 30.03
CA ILE A 101 -5.33 2.28 30.67
C ILE A 101 -3.92 2.87 30.69
N THR A 102 -3.47 3.40 29.56
CA THR A 102 -2.10 3.87 29.37
C THR A 102 -1.92 5.35 29.69
N GLY A 103 -3.01 6.12 29.82
CA GLY A 103 -2.98 7.57 29.95
C GLY A 103 -2.55 8.29 28.66
N LEU A 104 -2.55 7.58 27.53
CA LEU A 104 -2.05 8.07 26.24
C LEU A 104 -3.15 8.00 25.18
N GLU A 105 -3.62 9.17 24.76
CA GLU A 105 -4.74 9.37 23.83
C GLU A 105 -4.61 8.58 22.51
N TYR A 106 -3.38 8.31 22.06
CA TYR A 106 -3.08 7.62 20.78
C TYR A 106 -2.40 6.25 20.96
N SER A 107 -2.56 5.62 22.12
CA SER A 107 -2.02 4.28 22.35
C SER A 107 -2.76 3.24 21.51
N ILE A 108 -2.05 2.53 20.65
CA ILE A 108 -2.63 1.46 19.82
C ILE A 108 -2.32 0.06 20.35
N GLY A 109 -1.44 -0.01 21.36
CA GLY A 109 -1.08 -1.22 22.06
C GLY A 109 -0.04 -0.94 23.13
N PHE A 110 0.27 -1.93 23.94
CA PHE A 110 1.37 -1.89 24.89
C PHE A 110 1.95 -3.29 25.09
N TYR A 111 3.21 -3.33 25.51
CA TYR A 111 3.93 -4.53 25.92
C TYR A 111 4.30 -4.42 27.39
N ILE A 112 4.14 -5.51 28.14
CA ILE A 112 4.57 -5.65 29.52
C ILE A 112 5.29 -6.98 29.71
N ASP A 113 6.46 -6.92 30.34
CA ASP A 113 7.16 -8.05 30.92
C ASP A 113 7.10 -7.96 32.46
N SER A 114 6.22 -8.76 33.05
CA SER A 114 6.05 -8.81 34.52
C SER A 114 7.06 -9.73 35.21
N THR A 115 7.96 -10.40 34.46
CA THR A 115 8.99 -11.27 35.04
C THR A 115 10.20 -10.51 35.56
N LEU A 116 10.27 -9.20 35.31
CA LEU A 116 11.39 -8.33 35.66
C LEU A 116 10.99 -7.41 36.84
N SER A 117 11.64 -7.55 37.99
CA SER A 117 11.33 -6.84 39.25
C SER A 117 11.59 -5.33 39.13
N ASN A 118 10.58 -4.52 39.52
CA ASN A 118 10.45 -3.05 39.49
C ASN A 118 9.93 -2.45 38.15
N PRO A 119 8.80 -1.72 38.14
CA PRO A 119 8.31 -1.04 36.95
C PRO A 119 9.07 0.29 36.74
N GLU A 120 9.93 0.34 35.73
CA GLU A 120 10.37 1.63 35.16
C GLU A 120 9.21 2.32 34.42
N GLU A 121 9.33 3.63 34.21
CA GLU A 121 8.35 4.40 33.44
C GLU A 121 8.10 3.80 32.04
N PRO A 122 6.87 3.89 31.51
CA PRO A 122 6.54 3.33 30.21
C PRO A 122 7.31 4.04 29.09
N GLU A 123 8.15 3.28 28.38
CA GLU A 123 8.87 3.79 27.22
C GLU A 123 7.92 3.93 26.02
N ARG A 124 8.02 5.05 25.30
CA ARG A 124 7.15 5.34 24.15
C ARG A 124 7.80 4.86 22.86
N SER A 125 7.13 3.92 22.17
CA SER A 125 7.51 3.49 20.83
C SER A 125 6.51 4.02 19.80
N PHE A 126 7.00 4.77 18.82
CA PHE A 126 6.14 5.33 17.78
C PHE A 126 5.92 4.33 16.65
N VAL A 127 4.66 4.06 16.33
CA VAL A 127 4.28 3.25 15.17
C VAL A 127 3.82 4.19 14.06
N LYS A 128 4.55 4.17 12.93
CA LYS A 128 4.20 4.96 11.75
C LYS A 128 3.14 4.21 10.93
N LEU A 129 1.90 4.71 10.96
CA LEU A 129 0.85 4.23 10.06
C LEU A 129 0.95 4.86 8.68
N ARG A 130 0.66 4.07 7.64
CA ARG A 130 0.55 4.56 6.26
C ARG A 130 -0.87 5.09 5.99
N PHE A 131 -1.00 5.99 5.03
CA PHE A 131 -2.31 6.50 4.60
C PHE A 131 -3.25 5.37 4.16
N ASP A 132 -2.72 4.33 3.51
CA ASP A 132 -3.52 3.15 3.12
C ASP A 132 -4.06 2.38 4.34
N ASP A 133 -3.34 2.38 5.47
CA ASP A 133 -3.82 1.77 6.71
C ASP A 133 -4.98 2.61 7.30
N TYR A 134 -4.91 3.94 7.22
CA TYR A 134 -6.03 4.82 7.58
C TYR A 134 -7.22 4.62 6.67
N LEU A 135 -7.00 4.47 5.36
CA LEU A 135 -8.06 4.18 4.40
C LEU A 135 -8.71 2.84 4.71
N LYS A 136 -7.95 1.79 5.04
CA LYS A 136 -8.54 0.51 5.48
C LYS A 136 -9.50 0.71 6.66
N ILE A 137 -9.10 1.48 7.67
CA ILE A 137 -9.92 1.82 8.85
C ILE A 137 -11.14 2.69 8.49
N ILE A 138 -11.07 3.51 7.44
CA ILE A 138 -12.21 4.31 6.99
C ILE A 138 -13.15 3.48 6.10
N THR A 139 -12.60 2.66 5.21
CA THR A 139 -13.34 1.82 4.26
C THR A 139 -14.13 0.71 4.94
N THR A 140 -13.79 0.34 6.18
CA THR A 140 -14.55 -0.56 7.04
C THR A 140 -15.89 0.03 7.52
N ARG A 141 -16.14 1.33 7.32
CA ARG A 141 -17.46 1.98 7.49
C ARG A 141 -18.41 1.69 6.32
N ILE A 142 -17.88 1.26 5.19
CA ILE A 142 -18.62 1.01 3.95
C ILE A 142 -18.71 -0.50 3.76
N PRO A 143 -19.86 -1.09 3.37
CA PRO A 143 -19.99 -2.53 3.11
C PRO A 143 -18.77 -3.05 2.33
N LYS A 144 -18.22 -4.22 2.72
CA LYS A 144 -16.92 -4.75 2.24
C LYS A 144 -16.72 -4.60 0.73
N LEU A 145 -17.77 -4.75 -0.06
CA LEU A 145 -17.80 -4.52 -1.51
C LEU A 145 -17.31 -3.12 -1.91
N MET A 146 -17.82 -2.07 -1.26
CA MET A 146 -17.46 -0.68 -1.56
C MET A 146 -16.07 -0.29 -1.06
N GLY A 147 -15.63 -0.79 0.10
CA GLY A 147 -14.25 -0.55 0.55
C GLY A 147 -13.23 -1.12 -0.44
N LEU A 148 -13.54 -2.29 -1.00
CA LEU A 148 -12.74 -2.95 -2.02
C LEU A 148 -12.80 -2.19 -3.36
N ILE A 149 -13.97 -1.64 -3.73
CA ILE A 149 -14.12 -0.74 -4.88
C ILE A 149 -13.27 0.51 -4.68
N VAL A 150 -13.33 1.19 -3.53
CA VAL A 150 -12.57 2.42 -3.27
C VAL A 150 -11.06 2.19 -3.39
N VAL A 151 -10.51 1.14 -2.76
CA VAL A 151 -9.08 0.84 -2.86
C VAL A 151 -8.67 0.47 -4.29
N LYS A 152 -9.50 -0.30 -5.01
CA LYS A 152 -9.27 -0.63 -6.42
C LYS A 152 -9.30 0.62 -7.30
N THR A 153 -10.30 1.49 -7.11
CA THR A 153 -10.46 2.74 -7.87
C THR A 153 -9.32 3.71 -7.60
N LEU A 154 -8.87 3.85 -6.35
CA LEU A 154 -7.69 4.66 -6.03
C LEU A 154 -6.43 4.18 -6.73
N ARG A 155 -6.25 2.86 -6.89
CA ARG A 155 -5.11 2.32 -7.63
C ARG A 155 -5.22 2.61 -9.13
N ILE A 156 -6.42 2.51 -9.71
CA ILE A 156 -6.68 2.91 -11.10
C ILE A 156 -6.40 4.41 -11.28
N LEU A 157 -6.82 5.25 -10.35
CA LEU A 157 -6.55 6.70 -10.39
C LEU A 157 -5.06 7.01 -10.26
N LYS A 158 -4.33 6.38 -9.33
CA LYS A 158 -2.86 6.51 -9.26
C LYS A 158 -2.22 6.08 -10.58
N PHE A 159 -2.70 4.98 -11.16
CA PHE A 159 -2.18 4.47 -12.43
C PHE A 159 -2.45 5.46 -13.58
N LEU A 160 -3.64 6.05 -13.63
CA LEU A 160 -4.02 7.09 -14.58
C LEU A 160 -3.14 8.34 -14.42
N ILE A 161 -2.97 8.86 -13.20
CA ILE A 161 -2.14 10.03 -12.92
C ILE A 161 -0.69 9.78 -13.37
N VAL A 162 -0.12 8.62 -13.02
CA VAL A 162 1.22 8.25 -13.48
C VAL A 162 1.28 8.21 -15.00
N GLY A 163 0.32 7.52 -15.65
CA GLY A 163 0.23 7.46 -17.11
C GLY A 163 0.17 8.83 -17.77
N THR A 164 -0.61 9.77 -17.21
CA THR A 164 -0.67 11.16 -17.68
C THR A 164 0.67 11.86 -17.53
N THR A 165 1.39 11.68 -16.40
CA THR A 165 2.74 12.24 -16.26
C THR A 165 3.71 11.63 -17.26
N GLY A 166 3.61 10.33 -17.55
CA GLY A 166 4.39 9.67 -18.59
C GLY A 166 4.14 10.25 -19.97
N TYR A 167 2.88 10.56 -20.30
CA TYR A 167 2.54 11.24 -21.56
C TYR A 167 3.20 12.62 -21.65
N VAL A 168 3.15 13.42 -20.58
CA VAL A 168 3.82 14.73 -20.53
C VAL A 168 5.33 14.58 -20.73
N ILE A 169 5.95 13.60 -20.04
CA ILE A 169 7.37 13.29 -20.22
C ILE A 169 7.66 12.85 -21.65
N ASN A 170 6.83 12.01 -22.26
CA ASN A 170 6.99 11.57 -23.65
C ASN A 170 7.03 12.77 -24.61
N VAL A 171 6.00 13.63 -24.56
CA VAL A 171 5.90 14.81 -25.45
C VAL A 171 7.06 15.78 -25.21
N THR A 172 7.41 16.02 -23.95
CA THR A 172 8.51 16.93 -23.60
C THR A 172 9.87 16.39 -24.06
N SER A 173 10.13 15.10 -23.83
CA SER A 173 11.33 14.42 -24.31
C SER A 173 11.41 14.41 -25.83
N ALA A 174 10.30 14.14 -26.52
CA ALA A 174 10.25 14.17 -27.97
C ALA A 174 10.57 15.58 -28.51
N TYR A 175 10.00 16.63 -27.92
CA TYR A 175 10.28 18.01 -28.29
C TYR A 175 11.77 18.34 -28.13
N ILE A 176 12.34 18.07 -26.95
CA ILE A 176 13.75 18.34 -26.65
C ILE A 176 14.66 17.56 -27.62
N LEU A 177 14.45 16.25 -27.75
CA LEU A 177 15.25 15.39 -28.62
C LEU A 177 15.16 15.81 -30.09
N MET A 178 13.98 16.23 -30.56
CA MET A 178 13.81 16.72 -31.91
C MET A 178 14.65 17.98 -32.18
N HIS A 179 14.67 18.92 -31.23
CA HIS A 179 15.51 20.13 -31.34
C HIS A 179 17.00 19.80 -31.45
N PHE A 180 17.50 18.77 -30.75
CA PHE A 180 18.90 18.37 -30.86
C PHE A 180 19.19 17.52 -32.10
N LEU A 181 18.37 16.52 -32.39
CA LEU A 181 18.65 15.51 -33.41
C LEU A 181 18.38 15.96 -34.85
N ILE A 182 17.48 16.94 -35.06
CA ILE A 182 17.26 17.52 -36.39
C ILE A 182 18.56 18.10 -36.96
N HIS A 183 19.36 18.78 -36.12
CA HIS A 183 20.61 19.40 -36.54
C HIS A 183 21.69 18.38 -36.94
N ILE A 184 21.59 17.14 -36.44
CA ILE A 184 22.59 16.09 -36.66
C ILE A 184 22.20 15.17 -37.83
N PHE A 185 20.95 14.70 -37.86
CA PHE A 185 20.51 13.62 -38.75
C PHE A 185 19.52 14.06 -39.85
N GLY A 186 19.06 15.31 -39.81
CA GLY A 186 17.98 15.81 -40.64
C GLY A 186 16.60 15.33 -40.17
N ARG A 187 15.54 16.04 -40.60
CA ARG A 187 14.18 15.91 -40.05
C ARG A 187 13.58 14.50 -40.18
N ALA A 188 13.77 13.84 -41.32
CA ALA A 188 13.17 12.54 -41.59
C ALA A 188 13.72 11.42 -40.68
N ARG A 189 15.06 11.32 -40.55
CA ARG A 189 15.70 10.28 -39.73
C ARG A 189 15.58 10.56 -38.24
N ALA A 190 15.63 11.83 -37.85
CA ALA A 190 15.46 12.24 -36.46
C ALA A 190 14.08 11.83 -35.91
N SER A 191 13.02 11.92 -36.71
CA SER A 191 11.65 11.69 -36.24
C SER A 191 11.42 10.30 -35.62
N ILE A 192 11.92 9.24 -36.27
CA ILE A 192 11.74 7.86 -35.78
C ILE A 192 12.56 7.63 -34.51
N LEU A 193 13.83 8.05 -34.51
CA LEU A 193 14.71 7.92 -33.34
C LEU A 193 14.17 8.70 -32.13
N VAL A 194 13.69 9.92 -32.36
CA VAL A 194 13.05 10.76 -31.33
C VAL A 194 11.85 10.05 -30.74
N ALA A 195 10.97 9.48 -31.57
CA ALA A 195 9.77 8.78 -31.11
C ALA A 195 10.13 7.56 -30.23
N LEU A 196 11.08 6.73 -30.68
CA LEU A 196 11.52 5.55 -29.92
C LEU A 196 12.14 5.96 -28.58
N LEU A 197 13.07 6.92 -28.58
CA LEU A 197 13.73 7.38 -27.35
C LEU A 197 12.75 8.04 -26.38
N ALA A 198 11.82 8.86 -26.87
CA ALA A 198 10.81 9.50 -26.02
C ALA A 198 9.86 8.48 -25.38
N ILE A 199 9.46 7.45 -26.14
CA ILE A 199 8.67 6.32 -25.61
C ILE A 199 9.45 5.60 -24.51
N GLU A 200 10.70 5.22 -24.75
CA GLU A 200 11.52 4.53 -23.76
C GLU A 200 11.70 5.35 -22.47
N ILE A 201 11.98 6.65 -22.59
CA ILE A 201 12.09 7.56 -21.43
C ILE A 201 10.78 7.57 -20.63
N SER A 202 9.64 7.66 -21.32
CA SER A 202 8.32 7.70 -20.68
C SER A 202 7.93 6.36 -20.02
N ILE A 203 8.29 5.22 -20.61
CA ILE A 203 8.05 3.89 -20.03
C ILE A 203 8.89 3.74 -18.75
N ASN A 204 10.15 4.16 -18.78
CA ASN A 204 11.02 4.14 -17.60
C ASN A 204 10.48 5.05 -16.47
N TRP A 205 10.03 6.26 -16.81
CA TRP A 205 9.40 7.17 -15.86
C TRP A 205 8.16 6.55 -15.20
N ASN A 206 7.26 5.98 -16.01
CA ASN A 206 6.06 5.32 -15.51
C ASN A 206 6.38 4.14 -14.62
N TYR A 207 7.32 3.28 -15.04
CA TYR A 207 7.76 2.15 -14.23
C TYR A 207 8.27 2.61 -12.86
N MET A 208 9.14 3.62 -12.82
CA MET A 208 9.69 4.15 -11.57
C MET A 208 8.60 4.65 -10.63
N LEU A 209 7.61 5.38 -11.15
CA LEU A 209 6.48 5.87 -10.35
C LEU A 209 5.51 4.75 -9.95
N HIS A 210 5.25 3.78 -10.81
CA HIS A 210 4.42 2.63 -10.45
C HIS A 210 5.07 1.79 -9.36
N GLU A 211 6.38 1.56 -9.47
CA GLU A 211 7.17 0.84 -8.47
C GLU A 211 7.23 1.61 -7.14
N LYS A 212 7.48 2.93 -7.17
CA LYS A 212 7.63 3.76 -5.95
C LYS A 212 6.32 4.25 -5.34
N TRP A 213 5.22 4.30 -6.09
CA TRP A 213 3.96 4.92 -5.63
C TRP A 213 2.71 4.07 -5.89
N THR A 214 2.47 3.61 -7.11
CA THR A 214 1.18 2.95 -7.44
C THR A 214 1.04 1.57 -6.78
N PHE A 215 2.11 0.77 -6.80
CA PHE A 215 2.15 -0.60 -6.28
C PHE A 215 3.10 -0.75 -5.08
N ARG A 216 3.48 0.36 -4.44
CA ARG A 216 4.41 0.37 -3.30
C ARG A 216 3.92 -0.49 -2.12
N ASP A 217 2.60 -0.61 -1.98
CA ASP A 217 1.93 -1.35 -0.92
C ASP A 217 1.89 -2.87 -1.14
N VAL A 218 2.26 -3.34 -2.33
CA VAL A 218 2.25 -4.76 -2.67
C VAL A 218 3.47 -5.46 -2.04
N PRO A 219 3.27 -6.51 -1.20
CA PRO A 219 4.37 -7.30 -0.66
C PRO A 219 5.15 -7.95 -1.81
N ARG A 220 6.45 -7.66 -1.91
CA ARG A 220 7.30 -8.18 -3.00
C ARG A 220 8.75 -8.33 -2.56
N LEU A 221 9.46 -9.19 -3.28
CA LEU A 221 10.91 -9.33 -3.14
C LEU A 221 11.60 -8.04 -3.60
N LYS A 222 12.52 -7.55 -2.75
CA LYS A 222 13.27 -6.31 -2.97
C LYS A 222 14.66 -6.53 -3.55
N SER A 223 14.98 -7.74 -4.02
CA SER A 223 16.25 -8.01 -4.69
C SER A 223 16.35 -7.24 -6.01
N MET A 224 17.58 -6.94 -6.43
CA MET A 224 17.84 -6.28 -7.71
C MET A 224 17.34 -7.13 -8.88
N GLU A 225 17.51 -8.44 -8.81
CA GLU A 225 16.97 -9.39 -9.80
C GLU A 225 15.44 -9.26 -9.95
N ALA A 226 14.71 -9.22 -8.82
CA ALA A 226 13.26 -9.07 -8.86
C ALA A 226 12.83 -7.69 -9.39
N TYR A 227 13.62 -6.64 -9.13
CA TYR A 227 13.38 -5.32 -9.70
C TYR A 227 13.56 -5.32 -11.22
N VAL A 228 14.68 -5.85 -11.73
CA VAL A 228 14.96 -5.94 -13.17
C VAL A 228 13.95 -6.81 -13.89
N LYS A 229 13.54 -7.93 -13.30
CA LYS A 229 12.47 -8.77 -13.85
C LYS A 229 11.18 -7.99 -14.05
N ARG A 230 10.73 -7.26 -13.03
CA ARG A 230 9.51 -6.43 -13.12
C ARG A 230 9.65 -5.30 -14.13
N TRP A 231 10.84 -4.71 -14.22
CA TRP A 231 11.14 -3.68 -15.22
C TRP A 231 10.94 -4.25 -16.63
N PHE A 232 11.47 -5.44 -16.91
CA PHE A 232 11.31 -6.10 -18.20
C PHE A 232 9.85 -6.50 -18.49
N GLU A 233 9.16 -7.10 -17.52
CA GLU A 233 7.74 -7.45 -17.64
C GLU A 233 6.89 -6.20 -17.93
N TYR A 234 7.19 -5.05 -17.30
CA TYR A 234 6.48 -3.81 -17.55
C TYR A 234 6.72 -3.26 -18.97
N HIS A 235 7.92 -3.43 -19.53
CA HIS A 235 8.18 -3.07 -20.93
C HIS A 235 7.35 -3.92 -21.88
N ILE A 236 7.31 -5.24 -21.68
CA ILE A 236 6.48 -6.15 -22.48
C ILE A 236 5.00 -5.74 -22.42
N VAL A 237 4.49 -5.49 -21.22
CA VAL A 237 3.10 -5.06 -21.02
C VAL A 237 2.82 -3.71 -21.70
N SER A 238 3.76 -2.77 -21.61
CA SER A 238 3.64 -1.45 -22.25
C SER A 238 3.65 -1.54 -23.77
N ILE A 239 4.48 -2.39 -24.36
CA ILE A 239 4.47 -2.67 -25.81
C ILE A 239 3.13 -3.27 -26.22
N GLY A 240 2.61 -4.26 -25.48
CA GLY A 240 1.29 -4.85 -25.74
C GLY A 240 0.15 -3.80 -25.72
N SER A 241 0.24 -2.84 -24.79
CA SER A 241 -0.69 -1.70 -24.72
C SER A 241 -0.59 -0.79 -25.93
N ILE A 242 0.62 -0.44 -26.38
CA ILE A 242 0.84 0.41 -27.56
C ILE A 242 0.30 -0.26 -28.82
N ILE A 243 0.56 -1.57 -28.98
CA ILE A 243 0.04 -2.36 -30.11
C ILE A 243 -1.48 -2.38 -30.08
N THR A 244 -2.08 -2.63 -28.92
CA THR A 244 -3.53 -2.67 -28.76
C THR A 244 -4.18 -1.33 -29.07
N GLN A 245 -3.61 -0.24 -28.58
CA GLN A 245 -4.07 1.11 -28.91
C GLN A 245 -3.99 1.37 -30.42
N THR A 246 -2.84 1.10 -31.02
CA THR A 246 -2.59 1.36 -32.46
C THR A 246 -3.52 0.53 -33.35
N LEU A 247 -3.67 -0.76 -33.05
CA LEU A 247 -4.56 -1.66 -33.78
C LEU A 247 -6.02 -1.24 -33.64
N SER A 248 -6.44 -0.81 -32.44
CA SER A 248 -7.79 -0.31 -32.21
C SER A 248 -8.08 0.93 -33.04
N VAL A 249 -7.16 1.89 -33.08
CA VAL A 249 -7.29 3.09 -33.92
C VAL A 249 -7.38 2.70 -35.39
N TYR A 250 -6.46 1.85 -35.86
CA TYR A 250 -6.41 1.40 -37.25
C TYR A 250 -7.71 0.70 -37.69
N MET A 251 -8.23 -0.22 -36.87
CA MET A 251 -9.48 -0.92 -37.17
C MET A 251 -10.68 0.05 -37.21
N LEU A 252 -10.75 0.96 -36.23
CA LEU A 252 -11.88 1.89 -36.13
C LEU A 252 -11.88 2.93 -37.27
N THR A 253 -10.72 3.51 -37.60
CA THR A 253 -10.63 4.51 -38.68
C THR A 253 -10.62 3.87 -40.06
N GLY A 254 -9.87 2.78 -40.23
CA GLY A 254 -9.62 2.17 -41.54
C GLY A 254 -10.74 1.25 -41.98
N ILE A 255 -11.19 0.34 -41.11
CA ILE A 255 -12.19 -0.68 -41.47
C ILE A 255 -13.60 -0.15 -41.19
N MET A 256 -13.81 0.45 -40.02
CA MET A 256 -15.14 0.87 -39.58
C MET A 256 -15.48 2.34 -39.91
N SER A 257 -14.56 3.06 -40.56
CA SER A 257 -14.72 4.46 -40.98
C SER A 257 -15.21 5.39 -39.86
N LYS A 258 -14.80 5.12 -38.61
CA LYS A 258 -15.15 5.96 -37.46
C LYS A 258 -14.27 7.21 -37.43
N PRO A 259 -14.78 8.34 -36.89
CA PRO A 259 -13.99 9.54 -36.70
C PRO A 259 -12.69 9.28 -35.93
N LEU A 260 -11.60 9.93 -36.35
CA LEU A 260 -10.27 9.74 -35.76
C LEU A 260 -10.25 9.98 -34.25
N ILE A 261 -10.91 11.04 -33.77
CA ILE A 261 -10.95 11.39 -32.35
C ILE A 261 -11.59 10.25 -31.53
N ILE A 262 -12.73 9.72 -31.97
CA ILE A 262 -13.41 8.59 -31.30
C ILE A 262 -12.50 7.36 -31.28
N SER A 263 -11.83 7.10 -32.40
CA SER A 263 -10.93 5.95 -32.55
C SER A 263 -9.72 6.05 -31.61
N ILE A 264 -9.10 7.23 -31.51
CA ILE A 264 -8.01 7.50 -30.56
C ILE A 264 -8.49 7.34 -29.13
N THR A 265 -9.65 7.90 -28.77
CA THR A 265 -10.22 7.78 -27.41
C THR A 265 -10.41 6.31 -27.02
N ILE A 266 -11.05 5.51 -27.89
CA ILE A 266 -11.27 4.08 -27.63
C ILE A 266 -9.94 3.34 -27.55
N GLY A 267 -9.01 3.60 -28.47
CA GLY A 267 -7.69 2.98 -28.47
C GLY A 267 -6.90 3.26 -27.19
N VAL A 268 -6.90 4.51 -26.71
CA VAL A 268 -6.27 4.89 -25.43
C VAL A 268 -6.91 4.13 -24.27
N ILE A 269 -8.24 4.06 -24.21
CA ILE A 269 -8.96 3.35 -23.13
C ILE A 269 -8.61 1.86 -23.13
N LEU A 270 -8.58 1.21 -24.30
CA LEU A 270 -8.26 -0.21 -24.43
C LEU A 270 -6.80 -0.50 -24.08
N GLY A 271 -5.86 0.28 -24.63
CA GLY A 271 -4.44 0.18 -24.31
C GLY A 271 -4.19 0.38 -22.81
N PHE A 272 -4.73 1.45 -22.23
CA PHE A 272 -4.65 1.73 -20.80
C PHE A 272 -5.19 0.57 -19.95
N SER A 273 -6.36 0.05 -20.30
CA SER A 273 -7.01 -1.05 -19.59
C SER A 273 -6.15 -2.31 -19.62
N LEU A 274 -5.63 -2.67 -20.79
CA LEU A 274 -4.73 -3.81 -20.95
C LEU A 274 -3.44 -3.61 -20.13
N ASN A 275 -2.83 -2.43 -20.22
CA ASN A 275 -1.63 -2.10 -19.48
C ASN A 275 -1.86 -2.26 -17.98
N TYR A 276 -2.92 -1.66 -17.43
CA TYR A 276 -3.25 -1.75 -16.01
C TYR A 276 -3.50 -3.19 -15.56
N LEU A 277 -4.31 -3.95 -16.30
CA LEU A 277 -4.69 -5.33 -15.93
C LEU A 277 -3.49 -6.27 -15.94
N LEU A 278 -2.68 -6.22 -17.00
CA LEU A 278 -1.48 -7.04 -17.13
C LEU A 278 -0.39 -6.60 -16.16
N SER A 279 -0.18 -5.30 -15.99
CA SER A 279 0.73 -4.74 -14.98
C SER A 279 0.40 -5.27 -13.60
N ARG A 280 -0.87 -5.16 -13.21
CA ARG A 280 -1.34 -5.60 -11.90
C ARG A 280 -1.11 -7.10 -11.67
N LYS A 281 -1.37 -7.94 -12.69
CA LYS A 281 -1.30 -9.40 -12.57
C LYS A 281 0.12 -9.95 -12.76
N LEU A 282 0.80 -9.56 -13.83
CA LEU A 282 2.09 -10.12 -14.25
C LEU A 282 3.25 -9.42 -13.55
N VAL A 283 3.30 -8.09 -13.60
CA VAL A 283 4.44 -7.32 -13.06
C VAL A 283 4.42 -7.28 -11.54
N TRP A 284 3.26 -7.00 -10.96
CA TRP A 284 3.13 -6.82 -9.51
C TRP A 284 2.42 -7.95 -8.78
N GLY A 285 2.01 -9.02 -9.48
CA GLY A 285 1.52 -10.25 -8.83
C GLY A 285 0.31 -10.05 -7.90
N VAL A 286 -0.50 -9.02 -8.12
CA VAL A 286 -1.64 -8.71 -7.26
C VAL A 286 -2.76 -9.68 -7.60
N SER A 287 -2.77 -10.85 -6.96
CA SER A 287 -3.80 -11.86 -7.15
C SER A 287 -5.16 -11.37 -6.66
N PHE A 288 -6.23 -11.93 -7.23
CA PHE A 288 -7.61 -11.71 -6.80
C PHE A 288 -7.96 -12.51 -5.52
N GLU A 289 -7.00 -13.19 -4.91
CA GLU A 289 -7.26 -14.09 -3.79
C GLU A 289 -7.63 -13.31 -2.53
N TYR A 290 -8.94 -13.30 -2.27
CA TYR A 290 -9.51 -13.17 -0.95
C TYR A 290 -8.84 -14.19 -0.01
N ARG A 291 -8.00 -13.71 0.90
CA ARG A 291 -7.74 -14.39 2.18
C ARG A 291 -8.46 -13.63 3.27
#